data_AF-W9QLZ3-F1
#
_entry.id   AF-W9QLZ3-F1
#
_cell.length_a   1.000
_cell.length_b   1.000
_cell.length_c   1.000
_cell.angle_alpha   90.00
_cell.angle_beta   90.00
_cell.angle_gamma   90.00
#
_symmetry.space_group_name_H-M   'P 1'
#
loop_
_entity.id
_entity.type
_entity.pdbx_description
1 polymer ?
#
loop_
_entity_poly.entity_id
_entity_poly.type
_entity_poly.pdbx_seq_one_letter_code
_entity_poly.pdbx_strand_id
1 'polypeptide(L)' 'MFSLEHPYWNPTNGADHFYVTCHSIRSAAATLAGHVKFNAIQVVCRGASYFVYGYVPHKDASMAQIWPRDQEDPPNDLLS' A
#
# COMPACT_ATOMS: atom_id res chain seq x y z
N MET A 1 4.87 11.12 -10.86
CA MET A 1 6.28 11.35 -11.21
C MET A 1 7.04 11.64 -9.91
N PHE A 2 7.61 10.60 -9.28
CA PHE A 2 8.33 10.68 -7.98
C PHE A 2 9.80 10.24 -8.10
N SER A 3 10.31 10.03 -9.32
CA SER A 3 11.55 9.28 -9.59
C SER A 3 12.78 10.15 -9.86
N LEU A 4 12.65 11.48 -9.96
CA LEU A 4 13.77 12.37 -10.30
C LEU A 4 14.76 12.55 -9.13
N GLU A 5 14.28 12.42 -7.90
CA GLU A 5 15.07 12.66 -6.68
C GLU A 5 15.79 11.40 -6.18
N HIS A 6 15.29 10.22 -6.55
CA HIS A 6 15.81 8.91 -6.16
C HIS A 6 15.94 7.99 -7.39
N PRO A 7 17.03 8.10 -8.17
CA PRO A 7 17.19 7.34 -9.43
C PRO A 7 17.24 5.82 -9.21
N TYR A 8 17.67 5.37 -8.03
CA TYR A 8 17.68 3.96 -7.63
C TYR A 8 16.33 3.45 -7.11
N TRP A 9 15.31 4.30 -7.01
CA TRP A 9 13.94 3.91 -6.62
C TRP A 9 13.04 3.62 -7.81
N ASN A 10 13.56 3.59 -9.05
CA ASN A 10 12.80 3.15 -10.20
C ASN A 10 13.46 2.06 -11.09
N PRO A 11 14.35 1.18 -10.56
CA PRO A 11 15.00 0.16 -11.38
C PRO A 11 14.02 -0.92 -11.85
N THR A 12 12.93 -1.12 -11.11
CA THR A 12 11.89 -2.12 -11.38
C THR A 12 10.68 -1.55 -12.13
N ASN A 13 10.72 -0.26 -12.48
CA ASN A 13 9.58 0.48 -13.00
C ASN A 13 8.35 0.49 -12.07
N GLY A 14 8.56 0.24 -10.77
CA GLY A 14 7.53 0.20 -9.72
C GLY A 14 7.12 -1.21 -9.26
N ALA A 15 7.74 -2.29 -9.76
CA ALA A 15 7.39 -3.66 -9.38
C ALA A 15 7.78 -4.06 -7.95
N ASP A 16 8.65 -3.30 -7.31
CA ASP A 16 9.01 -3.41 -5.89
C ASP A 16 8.25 -2.42 -5.00
N HIS A 17 7.38 -1.59 -5.58
CA HIS A 17 6.63 -0.59 -4.83
C HIS A 17 5.27 -1.12 -4.41
N PHE A 18 4.92 -0.84 -3.16
CA PHE A 18 3.59 -1.10 -2.61
C PHE A 18 2.84 0.22 -2.47
N TYR A 19 1.58 0.25 -2.89
CA TYR A 19 0.69 1.37 -2.62
C TYR A 19 -0.55 0.91 -1.85
N VAL A 20 -0.91 1.65 -0.82
CA VAL A 20 -1.98 1.25 0.10
C VAL A 20 -3.29 1.97 -0.24
N THR A 21 -4.33 1.20 -0.54
CA THR A 21 -5.68 1.70 -0.82
C THR A 21 -6.63 1.31 0.30
N CYS A 22 -7.27 2.32 0.89
CA CYS A 22 -8.25 2.15 1.95
C CYS A 22 -9.43 3.08 1.65
N HIS A 23 -10.65 2.52 1.69
CA HIS A 23 -11.92 3.15 1.31
C HIS A 23 -12.03 3.66 -0.15
N SER A 24 -13.29 3.83 -0.58
CA SER A 24 -13.82 3.86 -1.96
C SER A 24 -13.23 4.92 -2.92
N ILE A 25 -12.53 5.93 -2.41
CA ILE A 25 -12.01 7.04 -3.23
C ILE A 25 -10.61 6.76 -3.80
N ARG A 26 -9.84 5.81 -3.23
CA ARG A 26 -8.42 5.63 -3.63
C ARG A 26 -8.20 4.64 -4.79
N SER A 27 -9.14 3.75 -5.05
CA SER A 27 -9.07 2.84 -6.21
C SER A 27 -9.31 3.56 -7.55
N ALA A 28 -10.14 4.62 -7.57
CA ALA A 28 -10.34 5.45 -8.74
C ALA A 28 -9.04 6.18 -9.15
N ALA A 29 -8.29 6.71 -8.19
CA ALA A 29 -7.00 7.36 -8.42
C ALA A 29 -5.95 6.40 -9.01
N ALA A 30 -5.89 5.15 -8.51
CA ALA A 30 -5.03 4.11 -9.09
C ALA A 30 -5.46 3.73 -10.52
N THR A 31 -6.76 3.78 -10.81
CA THR A 31 -7.28 3.53 -12.17
C THR A 31 -6.87 4.61 -13.16
N LEU A 32 -6.78 5.88 -12.72
CA LEU A 32 -6.28 6.99 -13.53
C LEU A 32 -4.76 6.94 -13.75
N ALA A 33 -4.03 6.26 -12.85
CA ALA A 33 -2.59 6.05 -12.93
C ALA A 33 -2.24 4.63 -13.38
N GLY A 34 -2.54 4.30 -14.64
CA GLY A 34 -2.39 2.94 -15.19
C GLY A 34 -1.00 2.32 -15.00
N HIS A 35 0.07 3.10 -15.09
CA HIS A 35 1.45 2.64 -14.86
C HIS A 35 1.64 2.06 -13.44
N VAL A 36 1.14 2.76 -12.42
CA VAL A 36 1.21 2.31 -11.02
C VAL A 36 0.32 1.08 -10.81
N LYS A 37 -0.88 1.06 -11.42
CA LYS A 37 -1.81 -0.06 -11.30
C LYS A 37 -1.24 -1.38 -11.83
N PHE A 38 -0.51 -1.35 -12.94
CA PHE A 38 0.00 -2.56 -13.58
C PHE A 38 1.38 -2.98 -13.06
N ASN A 39 2.20 -2.03 -12.61
CA ASN A 39 3.55 -2.34 -12.15
C ASN A 39 3.64 -2.52 -10.63
N ALA A 40 2.97 -1.71 -9.83
CA ALA A 40 3.07 -1.76 -8.37
C ALA A 40 2.05 -2.69 -7.73
N ILE A 41 2.39 -3.23 -6.55
CA ILE A 41 1.51 -4.11 -5.77
C ILE A 41 0.53 -3.25 -4.97
N GLN A 42 -0.78 -3.46 -5.17
CA GLN A 42 -1.81 -2.82 -4.35
C GLN A 42 -1.97 -3.58 -3.05
N VAL A 43 -1.91 -2.85 -1.94
CA VAL A 43 -2.29 -3.37 -0.62
C VAL A 43 -3.64 -2.77 -0.24
N VAL A 44 -4.66 -3.62 -0.03
CA VAL A 44 -6.02 -3.19 0.32
C VAL A 44 -6.30 -3.37 1.81
N CYS A 45 -6.93 -2.39 2.45
CA CYS A 45 -7.38 -2.54 3.84
C CYS A 45 -8.46 -3.63 3.99
N ARG A 46 -8.32 -4.53 4.97
CA ARG A 46 -9.40 -5.44 5.40
C ARG A 46 -10.56 -4.59 5.95
N GLY A 47 -11.66 -4.52 5.21
CA GLY A 47 -12.79 -3.62 5.50
C GLY A 47 -13.20 -2.73 4.32
N ALA A 48 -12.36 -2.62 3.29
CA ALA A 48 -12.85 -2.28 1.96
C ALA A 48 -13.64 -3.50 1.46
N SER A 49 -14.96 -3.38 1.40
CA SER A 49 -15.83 -4.41 0.84
C SER A 49 -15.24 -4.90 -0.49
N TYR A 50 -15.15 -6.21 -0.60
CA TYR A 50 -14.82 -7.13 -1.72
C TYR A 50 -15.02 -6.65 -3.19
N PHE A 51 -15.57 -5.46 -3.42
CA PHE A 51 -15.66 -4.73 -4.67
C PHE A 51 -14.62 -3.59 -4.75
N VAL A 52 -13.34 -3.90 -4.51
CA VAL A 52 -12.27 -2.94 -4.87
C VAL A 52 -12.10 -3.02 -6.40
N TYR A 53 -12.70 -2.06 -7.10
CA TYR A 53 -12.53 -1.93 -8.55
C TYR A 53 -11.03 -1.92 -8.90
N GLY A 54 -10.59 -2.85 -9.76
CA GLY A 54 -9.19 -2.94 -10.15
C GLY A 54 -8.26 -3.75 -9.24
N TYR A 55 -8.78 -4.52 -8.27
CA TYR A 55 -8.01 -5.55 -7.55
C TYR A 55 -7.64 -6.73 -8.48
N VAL A 56 -6.39 -7.14 -8.45
CA VAL A 56 -5.81 -8.22 -9.28
C VAL A 56 -5.32 -9.35 -8.36
N PRO A 57 -6.05 -10.48 -8.24
CA PRO A 57 -5.76 -11.52 -7.23
C PRO A 57 -4.35 -12.14 -7.26
N HIS A 58 -3.71 -12.19 -8.43
CA HIS A 58 -2.37 -12.77 -8.59
C HIS A 58 -1.24 -11.74 -8.41
N LYS A 59 -1.57 -10.49 -8.11
CA LYS A 59 -0.61 -9.37 -8.00
C LYS A 59 -0.79 -8.59 -6.69
N ASP A 60 -2.03 -8.40 -6.24
CA ASP A 60 -2.42 -7.53 -5.13
C ASP A 60 -2.65 -8.30 -3.82
N ALA A 61 -2.42 -7.64 -2.69
CA ALA A 61 -2.51 -8.24 -1.36
C ALA A 61 -3.51 -7.51 -0.45
N SER A 62 -4.10 -8.24 0.49
CA SER A 62 -4.83 -7.63 1.61
C SER A 62 -3.87 -7.30 2.75
N MET A 63 -4.04 -6.14 3.38
CA MET A 63 -3.35 -5.81 4.62
C MET A 63 -3.65 -6.87 5.70
N ALA A 64 -2.60 -7.29 6.41
CA ALA A 64 -2.75 -8.21 7.53
C ALA A 64 -3.52 -7.53 8.66
N GLN A 65 -4.45 -8.25 9.29
CA GLN A 65 -5.08 -7.78 10.51
C GLN A 65 -4.02 -7.83 11.62
N ILE A 66 -3.61 -6.67 12.13
CA ILE A 66 -2.73 -6.57 13.29
C ILE A 66 -3.63 -6.46 14.52
N TRP A 67 -3.50 -7.41 15.44
CA TRP A 67 -4.09 -7.29 16.77
C TRP A 67 -3.08 -6.57 17.67
N PRO A 68 -3.50 -5.53 18.41
CA PRO A 68 -2.67 -4.99 19.49
C PRO A 68 -2.24 -6.15 20.40
N ARG A 69 -0.95 -6.24 20.70
CA ARG A 69 -0.47 -7.17 21.74
C ARG A 69 -0.89 -6.54 23.06
N ASP A 70 -1.57 -7.28 23.92
CA ASP A 70 -2.06 -6.78 25.21
C ASP A 70 -0.94 -6.42 26.21
N GLN A 71 0.34 -6.46 25.80
CA GLN A 71 1.46 -6.09 26.64
C GLN A 71 2.69 -5.72 25.81
N GLU A 72 2.91 -4.42 25.63
CA GLU A 72 4.21 -3.75 25.54
C GLU A 72 3.90 -2.25 25.61
N ASP A 73 3.78 -1.72 26.83
CA ASP A 73 4.04 -0.30 27.03
C ASP A 73 5.43 -0.03 26.43
N PRO A 74 5.58 0.89 25.46
CA PRO A 74 6.91 1.24 24.96
C PRO A 74 7.74 1.77 26.16
N PRO A 75 9.01 1.36 26.33
CA PRO A 75 9.89 1.98 27.31
C PRO A 75 9.85 3.48 27.11
N ASN A 76 9.53 4.19 28.19
CA ASN A 76 9.36 5.63 28.20
C ASN A 76 10.73 6.34 28.19
N ASP A 77 11.58 5.99 27.21
CA ASP A 77 12.99 6.44 27.13
C ASP A 77 13.18 7.67 26.23
N LEU A 78 12.11 8.42 25.93
CA LEU A 78 12.19 9.68 25.17
C LEU A 78 11.72 10.91 25.95
N LEU A 79 11.73 10.85 27.28
CA LEU A 79 11.59 12.03 28.14
C LEU A 79 12.69 12.05 29.21
N SER A 80 13.93 12.26 28.75
CA SER A 80 15.06 12.80 29.51
C SER A 80 15.84 13.77 28.65
#